data_AF-A0A8B9S6A7-F1
#
_entry.id   AF-A0A8B9S6A7-F1
#
_cell.length_a   1.000
_cell.length_b   1.000
_cell.length_c   1.000
_cell.angle_alpha   90.00
_cell.angle_beta   90.00
_cell.angle_gamma   90.00
#
_symmetry.space_group_name_H-M   'P 1'
#
loop_
_entity.id
_entity.type
_entity.pdbx_description
1 polymer ?
#
loop_
_entity_poly.entity_id
_entity_poly.type
_entity_poly.pdbx_seq_one_letter_code
_entity_poly.pdbx_strand_id
1 'polypeptide(L)'
;MGCGSNIIMLLKNAQNEAHFKIWYQKLLAALQFCAGETLNNEFAKERKLIRILEDIAEKVKTASDPKRKEVLKMELNRLQQFFQEVKVCRLPLNPALVVQGIEADVSLPYAMGYIIFRFKEKLGFLDMLVLQIIRAMDSIWLQEGLDMQMIIYRCLSTGKGQGLVQMVPDATTLAKIHRKSGLIGPLKENTIKKWFRHHHPLESSYQEISSQNFK
;
A
#
# COMPACT_ATOMS: atom_id res chain seq x y z
N MET A 1 -15.36 -4.81 12.44
CA MET A 1 -16.05 -4.11 11.33
C MET A 1 -15.19 -3.88 10.07
N GLY A 2 -14.05 -4.57 9.89
CA GLY A 2 -13.12 -4.31 8.77
C GLY A 2 -13.43 -4.97 7.42
N CYS A 3 -14.46 -5.82 7.33
CA CYS A 3 -14.72 -6.61 6.11
C CYS A 3 -15.53 -5.84 5.04
N GLY A 4 -16.32 -4.83 5.44
CA GLY A 4 -17.25 -4.12 4.56
C GLY A 4 -16.57 -3.26 3.48
N SER A 5 -15.56 -2.46 3.84
CA SER A 5 -14.85 -1.59 2.88
C SER A 5 -14.18 -2.39 1.76
N ASN A 6 -13.57 -3.53 2.11
CA ASN A 6 -12.88 -4.38 1.15
C ASN A 6 -13.87 -5.02 0.15
N ILE A 7 -15.00 -5.54 0.64
CA ILE A 7 -16.03 -6.15 -0.23
C ILE A 7 -16.60 -5.13 -1.22
N ILE A 8 -16.89 -3.91 -0.77
CA ILE A 8 -17.38 -2.85 -1.65
C ILE A 8 -16.38 -2.52 -2.75
N MET A 9 -15.09 -2.45 -2.41
CA MET A 9 -14.05 -2.14 -3.38
C MET A 9 -13.85 -3.27 -4.39
N LEU A 10 -13.90 -4.52 -3.94
CA LEU A 10 -13.85 -5.70 -4.80
C LEU A 10 -15.03 -5.74 -5.77
N LEU A 11 -16.26 -5.58 -5.26
CA LEU A 11 -17.47 -5.56 -6.07
C LEU A 11 -17.43 -4.45 -7.10
N LYS A 12 -16.94 -3.27 -6.72
CA LYS A 12 -16.80 -2.12 -7.64
C LYS A 12 -15.77 -2.40 -8.73
N ASN A 13 -14.63 -3.02 -8.40
CA ASN A 13 -13.62 -3.39 -9.41
C ASN A 13 -14.14 -4.48 -10.35
N ALA A 14 -14.90 -5.43 -9.82
CA ALA A 14 -15.49 -6.54 -10.57
C ALA A 14 -16.57 -6.09 -11.56
N GLN A 15 -17.16 -4.89 -11.40
CA GLN A 15 -18.10 -4.31 -12.37
C GLN A 15 -17.47 -4.01 -13.75
N ASN A 16 -16.15 -4.03 -13.86
CA ASN A 16 -15.47 -3.95 -15.16
C ASN A 16 -15.66 -5.22 -16.01
N GLU A 17 -16.12 -6.33 -15.41
CA GLU A 17 -16.43 -7.56 -16.13
C GLU A 17 -17.83 -7.53 -16.75
N ALA A 18 -17.90 -7.62 -18.08
CA ALA A 18 -19.15 -7.49 -18.83
C ALA A 18 -20.21 -8.55 -18.45
N HIS A 19 -19.78 -9.78 -18.13
CA HIS A 19 -20.66 -10.92 -17.91
C HIS A 19 -21.47 -10.84 -16.60
N PHE A 20 -20.89 -10.27 -15.54
CA PHE A 20 -21.50 -10.26 -14.19
C PHE A 20 -21.77 -8.85 -13.66
N LYS A 21 -21.52 -7.81 -14.46
CA LYS A 21 -21.71 -6.40 -14.08
C LYS A 21 -23.05 -6.11 -13.39
N ILE A 22 -24.16 -6.56 -13.98
CA ILE A 22 -25.52 -6.31 -13.46
C ILE A 22 -25.69 -6.95 -12.08
N TRP A 23 -25.15 -8.15 -11.88
CA TRP A 23 -25.18 -8.84 -10.60
C TRP A 23 -24.37 -8.10 -9.53
N TYR A 24 -23.14 -7.70 -9.84
CA TYR A 24 -22.30 -6.94 -8.92
C TYR A 24 -22.91 -5.58 -8.57
N GLN A 25 -23.60 -4.92 -9.50
CA GLN A 25 -24.33 -3.68 -9.24
C GLN A 25 -25.49 -3.88 -8.26
N LYS A 26 -26.29 -4.94 -8.46
CA LYS A 26 -27.40 -5.28 -7.54
C LYS A 26 -26.89 -5.61 -6.15
N LEU A 27 -25.83 -6.42 -6.04
CA LEU A 27 -25.21 -6.76 -4.76
C LEU A 27 -24.64 -5.53 -4.05
N LEU A 28 -23.97 -4.63 -4.79
CA LEU A 28 -23.45 -3.39 -4.23
C LEU A 28 -24.59 -2.50 -3.71
N ALA A 29 -25.68 -2.35 -4.46
CA ALA A 29 -26.84 -1.56 -4.05
C ALA A 29 -27.51 -2.14 -2.79
N ALA A 30 -27.68 -3.46 -2.74
CA ALA A 30 -28.22 -4.14 -1.57
C ALA A 30 -27.32 -3.96 -0.33
N LEU A 31 -26.01 -4.08 -0.51
CA LEU A 31 -25.06 -3.91 0.58
C LEU A 31 -25.01 -2.47 1.09
N GLN A 32 -25.09 -1.48 0.20
CA GLN A 32 -25.22 -0.06 0.56
C GLN A 32 -26.52 0.22 1.31
N PHE A 33 -27.63 -0.39 0.89
CA PHE A 33 -28.91 -0.28 1.58
C PHE A 33 -28.82 -0.85 3.01
N CYS A 34 -28.22 -2.03 3.17
CA CYS A 34 -28.07 -2.68 4.49
C CYS A 34 -27.03 -2.00 5.40
N ALA A 35 -26.01 -1.36 4.83
CA ALA A 35 -24.92 -0.71 5.58
C ALA A 35 -25.38 0.53 6.38
N GLY A 36 -26.49 1.16 5.98
CA GLY A 36 -26.99 2.39 6.59
C GLY A 36 -26.22 3.65 6.19
N GLU A 37 -26.79 4.81 6.50
CA GLU A 37 -26.31 6.11 6.04
C GLU A 37 -24.92 6.47 6.58
N THR A 38 -24.67 6.20 7.87
CA THR A 38 -23.38 6.49 8.52
C THR A 38 -22.22 5.77 7.84
N LEU A 39 -22.38 4.48 7.53
CA LEU A 39 -21.32 3.69 6.91
C LEU A 39 -21.17 4.05 5.42
N ASN A 40 -22.26 4.38 4.73
CA ASN A 40 -22.21 4.89 3.36
C ASN A 40 -21.48 6.23 3.25
N ASN A 41 -21.63 7.12 4.23
CA ASN A 41 -20.90 8.39 4.30
C ASN A 41 -19.39 8.14 4.48
N GLU A 42 -19.01 7.16 5.28
CA GLU A 42 -17.60 6.77 5.44
C GLU A 42 -17.02 6.22 4.13
N PHE A 43 -17.74 5.35 3.42
CA PHE A 43 -17.31 4.89 2.10
C PHE A 43 -17.26 6.02 1.08
N ALA A 44 -18.12 7.04 1.19
CA ALA A 44 -18.06 8.20 0.31
C ALA A 44 -16.78 9.02 0.51
N LYS A 45 -16.35 9.19 1.77
CA LYS A 45 -15.06 9.83 2.10
C LYS A 45 -13.88 9.02 1.56
N GLU A 46 -13.87 7.70 1.77
CA GLU A 46 -12.82 6.81 1.24
C GLU A 46 -12.75 6.90 -0.29
N ARG A 47 -13.89 6.88 -0.99
CA ARG A 47 -13.94 7.02 -2.45
C ARG A 47 -13.42 8.39 -2.92
N LYS A 48 -13.77 9.48 -2.23
CA LYS A 48 -13.27 10.83 -2.57
C LYS A 48 -11.76 10.89 -2.40
N LEU A 49 -11.21 10.32 -1.32
CA LEU A 49 -9.77 10.22 -1.09
C LEU A 49 -9.06 9.43 -2.20
N ILE A 50 -9.56 8.24 -2.56
CA ILE A 50 -8.97 7.42 -3.63
C ILE A 50 -8.94 8.18 -4.96
N ARG A 51 -10.03 8.85 -5.33
CA ARG A 51 -10.11 9.65 -6.57
C ARG A 51 -9.09 10.78 -6.60
N ILE A 52 -8.90 11.47 -5.48
CA ILE A 52 -7.88 12.52 -5.38
C ILE A 52 -6.49 11.90 -5.57
N LEU A 53 -6.19 10.78 -4.91
CA LEU A 53 -4.90 10.10 -5.05
C LEU A 53 -4.65 9.60 -6.49
N GLU A 54 -5.69 9.10 -7.17
CA GLU A 54 -5.65 8.68 -8.57
C GLU A 54 -5.32 9.86 -9.50
N ASP A 55 -6.02 11.00 -9.35
CA ASP A 55 -5.77 12.21 -10.14
C ASP A 55 -4.36 12.76 -9.92
N ILE A 56 -3.87 12.77 -8.67
CA ILE A 56 -2.50 13.20 -8.36
C ILE A 56 -1.47 12.27 -9.00
N ALA A 57 -1.68 10.96 -8.91
CA ALA A 57 -0.78 9.98 -9.51
C ALA A 57 -0.71 10.14 -11.04
N GLU A 58 -1.85 10.39 -11.70
CA GLU A 58 -1.93 10.64 -13.13
C GLU A 58 -1.21 11.93 -13.53
N LYS A 59 -1.42 13.04 -12.80
CA LYS A 59 -0.73 14.32 -13.04
C LYS A 59 0.78 14.24 -12.84
N VAL A 60 1.24 13.56 -11.79
CA VAL A 60 2.68 13.35 -11.55
C VAL A 60 3.29 12.45 -12.63
N LYS A 61 2.53 11.47 -13.13
CA LYS A 61 2.97 10.60 -14.22
C LYS A 61 3.15 11.36 -15.54
N THR A 62 2.20 12.21 -15.92
CA THR A 62 2.23 12.98 -17.17
C THR A 62 3.19 14.15 -17.14
N ALA A 63 3.57 14.63 -15.94
CA ALA A 63 4.57 15.67 -15.77
C ALA A 63 6.00 15.19 -16.10
N SER A 64 6.80 16.08 -16.67
CA SER A 64 8.23 15.86 -16.93
C SER A 64 9.02 15.82 -15.61
N ASP A 65 10.10 15.02 -15.58
CA ASP A 65 10.91 14.77 -14.37
C ASP A 65 11.27 16.02 -13.53
N PRO A 66 11.69 17.17 -14.10
CA PRO A 66 11.99 18.36 -13.30
C PRO A 66 10.75 18.98 -12.64
N LYS A 67 9.56 18.84 -13.25
CA LYS A 67 8.30 19.42 -12.77
C LYS A 67 7.52 18.50 -11.82
N ARG A 68 7.85 17.21 -11.76
CA ARG A 68 7.13 16.23 -10.90
C ARG A 68 7.06 16.64 -9.43
N LYS A 69 8.15 17.18 -8.88
CA LYS A 69 8.20 17.63 -7.48
C LYS A 69 7.34 18.86 -7.24
N GLU A 70 7.27 19.78 -8.20
CA GLU A 70 6.45 20.99 -8.12
C GLU A 70 4.96 20.64 -8.22
N VAL A 71 4.60 19.77 -9.17
CA VAL A 71 3.24 19.24 -9.31
C VAL A 71 2.81 18.52 -8.04
N LEU A 72 3.67 17.66 -7.47
CA LEU A 72 3.34 16.98 -6.22
C LEU A 72 3.08 17.97 -5.08
N LYS A 73 3.92 19.01 -4.91
CA LYS A 73 3.72 20.04 -3.87
C LYS A 73 2.40 20.78 -4.05
N MET A 74 2.07 21.18 -5.28
CA MET A 74 0.81 21.87 -5.57
C MET A 74 -0.40 20.99 -5.27
N GLU A 75 -0.33 19.71 -5.66
CA GLU A 75 -1.42 18.75 -5.49
C GLU A 75 -1.59 18.29 -4.03
N LEU A 76 -0.52 18.28 -3.24
CA LEU A 76 -0.59 18.04 -1.78
C LEU A 76 -1.47 19.06 -1.06
N ASN A 77 -1.52 20.31 -1.54
CA ASN A 77 -2.42 21.31 -0.97
C ASN A 77 -3.91 20.93 -1.12
N ARG A 78 -4.29 20.28 -2.24
CA ARG A 78 -5.67 19.80 -2.46
C ARG A 78 -6.02 18.67 -1.49
N LEU A 79 -5.06 17.79 -1.22
CA LEU A 79 -5.23 16.75 -0.21
C LEU A 79 -5.34 17.34 1.21
N GLN A 80 -4.54 18.34 1.55
CA GLN A 80 -4.66 19.05 2.83
C GLN A 80 -6.04 19.70 2.99
N GLN A 81 -6.55 20.36 1.94
CA GLN A 81 -7.89 20.94 1.93
C GLN A 81 -8.97 19.86 2.15
N PHE A 82 -8.85 18.69 1.52
CA PHE A 82 -9.76 17.57 1.78
C PHE A 82 -9.77 17.15 3.26
N PHE A 83 -8.60 17.06 3.90
CA PHE A 83 -8.52 16.72 5.32
C PHE A 83 -9.05 17.84 6.24
N GLN A 84 -8.95 19.11 5.83
CA GLN A 84 -9.59 20.22 6.55
C GLN A 84 -11.12 20.12 6.53
N GLU A 85 -11.71 19.78 5.38
CA GLU A 85 -13.16 19.61 5.22
C GLU A 85 -13.68 18.36 5.96
N VAL A 86 -13.00 17.23 5.78
CA VAL A 86 -13.49 15.92 6.22
C VAL A 86 -13.09 15.61 7.67
N LYS A 87 -12.06 16.27 8.21
CA LYS A 87 -11.40 16.11 9.52
C LYS A 87 -10.80 14.72 9.78
N VAL A 88 -11.52 13.67 9.42
CA VAL A 88 -11.20 12.27 9.73
C VAL A 88 -11.67 11.36 8.60
N CYS A 89 -10.77 10.56 8.04
CA CYS A 89 -11.08 9.56 7.02
C CYS A 89 -10.41 8.22 7.36
N ARG A 90 -11.11 7.10 7.16
CA ARG A 90 -10.52 5.76 7.32
C ARG A 90 -9.67 5.38 6.12
N LEU A 91 -8.67 4.53 6.34
CA LEU A 91 -7.83 4.05 5.25
C LEU A 91 -8.50 2.94 4.45
N PRO A 92 -8.54 3.03 3.11
CA PRO A 92 -9.06 1.96 2.27
C PRO A 92 -8.33 0.61 2.46
N LEU A 93 -7.00 0.64 2.69
CA LEU A 93 -6.21 -0.58 2.95
C LEU A 93 -6.41 -1.15 4.36
N ASN A 94 -6.84 -0.31 5.31
CA ASN A 94 -7.03 -0.72 6.69
C ASN A 94 -8.10 0.16 7.37
N PRO A 95 -9.37 -0.28 7.39
CA PRO A 95 -10.46 0.49 8.00
C PRO A 95 -10.29 0.73 9.52
N ALA A 96 -9.38 0.00 10.17
CA ALA A 96 -9.03 0.22 11.57
C ALA A 96 -8.11 1.44 11.78
N LEU A 97 -7.46 1.91 10.71
CA LEU A 97 -6.60 3.08 10.75
C LEU A 97 -7.34 4.31 10.25
N VAL A 98 -7.15 5.39 10.98
CA VAL A 98 -7.79 6.67 10.76
C VAL A 98 -6.73 7.71 10.42
N VAL A 99 -6.99 8.48 9.37
CA VAL A 99 -6.11 9.55 8.89
C VAL A 99 -6.75 10.89 9.20
N GLN A 100 -5.98 11.75 9.86
CA GLN A 100 -6.41 13.09 10.28
C GLN A 100 -5.71 14.20 9.48
N GLY A 101 -4.70 13.88 8.69
CA GLY A 101 -3.99 14.88 7.89
C GLY A 101 -2.79 14.31 7.14
N ILE A 102 -2.12 15.20 6.41
CA ILE A 102 -0.87 14.94 5.69
C ILE A 102 0.17 15.93 6.17
N GLU A 103 1.28 15.40 6.67
CA GLU A 103 2.45 16.18 7.04
C GLU A 103 3.29 16.44 5.79
N ALA A 104 3.37 17.70 5.36
CA ALA A 104 4.00 18.09 4.10
C ALA A 104 5.53 18.24 4.22
N ASP A 105 6.21 17.32 4.92
CA ASP A 105 7.67 17.33 4.92
C ASP A 105 8.21 16.69 3.64
N VAL A 106 8.38 17.55 2.64
CA VAL A 106 8.86 17.22 1.28
C VAL A 106 10.36 16.96 1.21
N SER A 107 11.07 16.91 2.35
CA SER A 107 12.53 16.76 2.43
C SER A 107 13.03 15.34 2.06
N LEU A 108 12.14 14.35 2.00
CA LEU A 108 12.46 13.00 1.53
C LEU A 108 11.52 12.64 0.38
N PRO A 109 12.01 12.17 -0.79
CA PRO A 109 11.14 11.58 -1.82
C PRO A 109 10.41 10.30 -1.37
N TYR A 110 10.48 9.95 -0.07
CA TYR A 110 10.07 8.69 0.53
C TYR A 110 9.63 8.76 2.01
N ALA A 111 9.41 9.93 2.61
CA ALA A 111 8.93 9.98 4.00
C ALA A 111 7.71 10.87 4.14
N MET A 112 6.54 10.26 4.11
CA MET A 112 5.32 10.78 4.69
C MET A 112 4.80 9.70 5.62
N GLY A 113 4.56 10.07 6.88
CA GLY A 113 4.16 9.17 7.95
C GLY A 113 3.08 8.18 7.50
N TYR A 114 3.39 6.90 7.67
CA TYR A 114 2.50 5.73 7.67
C TYR A 114 1.67 5.40 6.42
N ILE A 115 1.63 6.25 5.39
CA ILE A 115 0.75 6.00 4.24
C ILE A 115 1.35 6.56 2.94
N ILE A 116 2.45 5.95 2.50
CA ILE A 116 2.93 6.15 1.12
C ILE A 116 2.26 5.10 0.24
N PHE A 117 1.17 5.49 -0.40
CA PHE A 117 0.59 4.69 -1.47
C PHE A 117 1.45 4.82 -2.71
N ARG A 118 2.15 3.74 -3.07
CA ARG A 118 2.74 3.66 -4.40
C ARG A 118 1.65 3.27 -5.38
N PHE A 119 1.30 4.21 -6.24
CA PHE A 119 0.48 3.92 -7.40
C PHE A 119 1.25 2.99 -8.33
N LYS A 120 0.73 1.77 -8.53
CA LYS A 120 1.31 0.82 -9.47
C LYS A 120 0.42 0.73 -10.70
N GLU A 121 1.00 1.04 -11.86
CA GLU A 121 0.35 0.95 -13.20
C GLU A 121 -0.13 -0.46 -13.57
N LYS A 122 0.34 -1.48 -12.85
CA LYS A 122 0.01 -2.89 -13.10
C LYS A 122 -0.19 -3.65 -11.79
N LEU A 123 -0.87 -3.04 -10.81
CA LEU A 123 -1.41 -3.86 -9.72
C LEU A 123 -2.65 -4.57 -10.29
N GLY A 124 -2.44 -5.79 -10.78
CA GLY A 124 -3.54 -6.64 -11.19
C GLY A 124 -4.29 -7.17 -9.97
N PHE A 125 -5.55 -7.57 -10.16
CA PHE A 125 -6.30 -8.36 -9.19
C PHE A 125 -5.50 -9.60 -8.69
N LEU A 126 -4.56 -10.08 -9.52
CA LEU A 126 -3.61 -11.15 -9.25
C LEU A 126 -2.72 -10.87 -8.02
N ASP A 127 -2.13 -9.68 -7.88
CA ASP A 127 -1.23 -9.40 -6.75
C ASP A 127 -1.98 -9.46 -5.42
N MET A 128 -3.23 -9.00 -5.42
CA MET A 128 -4.10 -9.04 -4.25
C MET A 128 -4.53 -10.47 -3.91
N LEU A 129 -4.86 -11.28 -4.92
CA LEU A 129 -5.21 -12.69 -4.73
C LEU A 129 -4.03 -13.50 -4.18
N VAL A 130 -2.84 -13.31 -4.75
CA VAL A 130 -1.61 -13.97 -4.28
C VAL A 130 -1.34 -13.60 -2.82
N LEU A 131 -1.44 -12.32 -2.46
CA LEU A 131 -1.25 -11.91 -1.06
C LEU A 131 -2.33 -12.46 -0.12
N GLN A 132 -3.57 -12.66 -0.57
CA GLN A 132 -4.59 -13.36 0.25
C GLN A 132 -4.21 -14.83 0.48
N ILE A 133 -3.72 -15.52 -0.55
CA ILE A 133 -3.25 -16.90 -0.40
C ILE A 133 -2.09 -16.97 0.59
N ILE A 134 -1.11 -16.06 0.48
CA ILE A 134 0.03 -16.01 1.42
C ILE A 134 -0.45 -15.78 2.85
N ARG A 135 -1.49 -14.95 3.09
CA ARG A 135 -2.08 -14.79 4.43
C ARG A 135 -2.74 -16.05 4.95
N ALA A 136 -3.43 -16.79 4.08
CA ALA A 136 -4.02 -18.06 4.47
C ALA A 136 -2.92 -19.06 4.83
N MET A 137 -1.85 -19.13 4.05
CA MET A 137 -0.68 -19.97 4.34
C MET A 137 -0.01 -19.60 5.66
N ASP A 138 0.21 -18.31 5.91
CA ASP A 138 0.78 -17.80 7.16
C ASP A 138 -0.09 -18.16 8.37
N SER A 139 -1.42 -18.01 8.25
CA SER A 139 -2.35 -18.44 9.30
C SER A 139 -2.29 -19.95 9.57
N ILE A 140 -2.09 -20.78 8.54
CA ILE A 140 -1.96 -22.23 8.69
C ILE A 140 -0.63 -22.57 9.37
N TRP A 141 0.48 -21.95 8.96
CA TRP A 141 1.79 -22.16 9.59
C TRP A 141 1.78 -21.76 11.06
N LEU A 142 1.20 -20.61 11.40
CA LEU A 142 1.08 -20.18 12.79
C LEU A 142 0.23 -21.13 13.65
N GLN A 143 -0.81 -21.74 13.09
CA GLN A 143 -1.63 -22.74 13.78
C GLN A 143 -0.84 -24.02 14.09
N GLU A 144 0.08 -24.40 13.20
CA GLU A 144 1.00 -25.53 13.39
C GLU A 144 2.24 -25.16 14.23
N GLY A 145 2.30 -23.93 14.78
CA GLY A 145 3.42 -23.45 15.59
C GLY A 145 4.67 -23.04 14.80
N LEU A 146 4.54 -22.88 13.48
CA LEU A 146 5.59 -22.41 12.58
C LEU A 146 5.43 -20.90 12.34
N ASP A 147 6.21 -20.09 13.07
CA ASP A 147 6.33 -18.66 12.79
C ASP A 147 7.43 -18.40 11.76
N MET A 148 7.03 -18.18 10.51
CA MET A 148 7.93 -17.88 9.39
C MET A 148 8.29 -16.39 9.30
N GLN A 149 7.82 -15.56 10.24
CA GLN A 149 8.06 -14.12 10.32
C GLN A 149 7.75 -13.36 9.01
N MET A 150 6.64 -13.75 8.36
CA MET A 150 6.27 -13.22 7.06
C MET A 150 5.78 -11.76 7.17
N ILE A 151 6.42 -10.86 6.42
CA ILE A 151 5.92 -9.47 6.28
C ILE A 151 4.98 -9.41 5.07
N ILE A 152 3.69 -9.61 5.33
CA ILE A 152 2.65 -9.59 4.29
C ILE A 152 2.03 -8.19 4.18
N TYR A 153 2.56 -7.38 3.26
CA TYR A 153 2.02 -6.04 3.00
C TYR A 153 0.60 -6.11 2.41
N ARG A 154 -0.17 -5.03 2.59
CA ARG A 154 -1.52 -4.90 2.00
C ARG A 154 -1.45 -4.29 0.61
N CYS A 155 -2.27 -4.79 -0.30
CA CYS A 155 -2.53 -4.15 -1.57
C CYS A 155 -4.02 -4.14 -1.88
N LEU A 156 -4.46 -3.14 -2.64
CA LEU A 156 -5.85 -2.93 -3.01
C LEU A 156 -5.89 -2.37 -4.42
N SER A 157 -6.51 -3.11 -5.33
CA SER A 157 -6.80 -2.57 -6.65
C SER A 157 -7.90 -1.51 -6.52
N THR A 158 -7.76 -0.38 -7.22
CA THR A 158 -8.79 0.68 -7.25
C THR A 158 -9.38 0.87 -8.65
N GLY A 159 -8.79 0.23 -9.66
CA GLY A 159 -9.24 0.29 -11.05
C GLY A 159 -8.29 -0.42 -12.01
N LYS A 160 -8.53 -0.26 -13.32
CA LYS A 160 -7.74 -0.90 -14.38
C LYS A 160 -6.32 -0.33 -14.40
N GLY A 161 -5.34 -1.14 -13.98
CA GLY A 161 -3.93 -0.72 -13.91
C GLY A 161 -3.66 0.31 -12.81
N GLN A 162 -4.50 0.34 -11.77
CA GLN A 162 -4.41 1.32 -10.69
C GLN A 162 -4.66 0.64 -9.35
N GLY A 163 -3.89 1.02 -8.34
CA GLY A 163 -4.01 0.43 -7.02
C GLY A 163 -3.10 1.04 -5.98
N LEU A 164 -3.45 0.73 -4.74
CA LEU A 164 -2.80 1.15 -3.52
C LEU A 164 -1.97 -0.01 -2.97
N VAL A 165 -0.73 0.27 -2.58
CA VAL A 165 0.16 -0.69 -1.94
C VAL A 165 0.69 -0.08 -0.66
N GLN A 166 0.68 -0.86 0.43
CA GLN A 166 1.28 -0.48 1.69
C GLN A 166 2.79 -0.41 1.55
N MET A 167 3.39 0.71 1.97
CA MET A 167 4.82 0.85 2.09
C MET A 167 5.30 0.13 3.35
N VAL A 168 6.36 -0.67 3.22
CA VAL A 168 7.02 -1.32 4.35
C VAL A 168 8.17 -0.41 4.80
N PRO A 169 8.10 0.21 6.00
CA PRO A 169 9.14 1.11 6.48
C PRO A 169 10.48 0.36 6.60
N ASP A 170 11.58 1.11 6.48
CA ASP A 170 12.95 0.60 6.59
C ASP A 170 13.34 -0.53 5.63
N ALA A 171 12.51 -0.79 4.60
CA ALA A 171 12.80 -1.78 3.58
C ALA A 171 13.66 -1.19 2.44
N THR A 172 14.72 -1.90 2.07
CA THR A 172 15.56 -1.59 0.90
C THR A 172 15.56 -2.77 -0.06
N THR A 173 15.39 -2.51 -1.36
CA THR A 173 15.43 -3.58 -2.37
C THR A 173 16.83 -4.16 -2.51
N LEU A 174 16.93 -5.47 -2.70
CA LEU A 174 18.21 -6.15 -2.96
C LEU A 174 18.97 -5.51 -4.12
N ALA A 175 18.29 -5.13 -5.20
CA ALA A 175 18.91 -4.41 -6.32
C ALA A 175 19.60 -3.10 -5.89
N LYS A 176 18.99 -2.33 -4.98
CA LYS A 176 19.60 -1.09 -4.45
C LYS A 176 20.78 -1.40 -3.55
N ILE A 177 20.73 -2.48 -2.77
CA ILE A 177 21.85 -2.97 -1.95
C ILE A 177 23.02 -3.37 -2.84
N HIS A 178 22.78 -4.20 -3.86
CA HIS A 178 23.82 -4.64 -4.79
C HIS A 178 24.42 -3.50 -5.58
N ARG A 179 23.62 -2.51 -6.00
CA ARG A 179 24.11 -1.32 -6.70
C ARG A 179 25.13 -0.51 -5.88
N LYS A 180 25.02 -0.49 -4.55
CA LYS A 180 26.04 0.13 -3.67
C LYS A 180 27.40 -0.56 -3.76
N SER A 181 27.46 -1.82 -4.20
CA SER A 181 28.69 -2.62 -4.33
C SER A 181 29.24 -2.66 -5.77
N GLY A 182 28.71 -1.83 -6.67
CA GLY A 182 29.12 -1.69 -8.07
C GLY A 182 28.37 -2.63 -9.04
N LEU A 183 28.79 -2.63 -10.31
CA LEU A 183 28.16 -3.39 -11.41
C LEU A 183 28.14 -4.91 -11.17
N ILE A 184 29.10 -5.43 -10.39
CA ILE A 184 29.26 -6.86 -10.04
C ILE A 184 28.64 -7.17 -8.65
N GLY A 185 27.92 -6.22 -8.06
CA GLY A 185 27.30 -6.36 -6.74
C GLY A 185 26.45 -7.63 -6.54
N PRO A 186 25.62 -8.06 -7.52
CA PRO A 186 24.82 -9.29 -7.40
C PRO A 186 25.65 -10.58 -7.35
N LEU A 187 26.85 -10.58 -7.93
CA LEU A 187 27.75 -11.76 -7.99
C LEU A 187 28.68 -11.86 -6.77
N LYS A 188 28.69 -10.83 -5.91
CA LYS A 188 29.51 -10.81 -4.68
C LYS A 188 28.69 -11.34 -3.51
N GLU A 189 29.00 -12.55 -3.06
CA GLU A 189 28.34 -13.24 -1.94
C GLU A 189 28.30 -12.43 -0.64
N ASN A 190 29.29 -11.58 -0.40
CA ASN A 190 29.40 -10.81 0.86
C ASN A 190 28.66 -9.46 0.85
N THR A 191 27.94 -9.11 -0.22
CA THR A 191 27.29 -7.81 -0.36
C THR A 191 26.18 -7.59 0.68
N ILE A 192 25.36 -8.63 0.90
CA ILE A 192 24.25 -8.58 1.86
C ILE A 192 24.79 -8.53 3.30
N LYS A 193 25.76 -9.38 3.64
CA LYS A 193 26.42 -9.38 4.96
C LYS A 193 27.06 -8.02 5.30
N LYS A 194 27.74 -7.40 4.34
CA LYS A 194 28.33 -6.06 4.51
C LYS A 194 27.27 -4.99 4.73
N TRP A 195 26.13 -5.07 4.04
CA TRP A 195 25.01 -4.15 4.24
C TRP A 195 24.41 -4.29 5.64
N PHE A 196 24.18 -5.52 6.11
CA PHE A 196 23.69 -5.77 7.47
C PHE A 196 24.65 -5.24 8.54
N ARG A 197 25.96 -5.50 8.42
CA ARG A 197 26.97 -4.97 9.37
C ARG A 197 27.04 -3.44 9.42
N HIS A 198 26.74 -2.79 8.30
CA HIS A 198 26.71 -1.33 8.25
C HIS A 198 25.47 -0.74 8.93
N HIS A 199 24.33 -1.42 8.86
CA HIS A 199 23.09 -1.00 9.53
C HIS A 199 22.99 -1.45 10.99
N HIS A 200 23.72 -2.51 11.37
CA HIS A 200 23.77 -3.06 12.73
C HIS A 200 25.23 -3.20 13.20
N PRO A 201 25.83 -2.14 13.78
CA PRO A 201 27.24 -2.13 14.15
C PRO A 201 27.57 -3.00 15.37
N LEU A 202 26.58 -3.39 16.18
CA LEU A 202 26.75 -4.29 17.32
C LEU A 202 26.67 -5.76 16.85
N GLU A 203 27.72 -6.52 17.11
CA GLU A 203 27.86 -7.91 16.65
C GLU A 203 26.82 -8.86 17.29
N SER A 204 26.38 -8.55 18.51
CA SER A 204 25.27 -9.25 19.19
C SER A 204 23.94 -9.09 18.44
N SER A 205 23.60 -7.88 18.01
CA SER A 205 22.37 -7.58 17.25
C SER A 205 22.41 -8.23 15.85
N TYR A 206 23.58 -8.27 15.21
CA TYR A 206 23.75 -8.95 13.92
C TYR A 206 23.53 -10.46 14.04
N GLN A 207 24.07 -11.10 15.08
CA GLN A 207 23.90 -12.53 15.30
C GLN A 207 22.45 -12.87 15.63
N GLU A 208 21.75 -12.11 16.48
CA GLU A 208 20.34 -12.33 16.77
C GLU A 208 19.46 -12.24 15.51
N ILE A 209 19.61 -11.18 14.72
CA ILE A 209 18.81 -10.96 13.50
C ILE A 209 19.11 -12.02 12.43
N SER A 210 20.39 -12.36 12.23
CA SER A 210 20.79 -13.39 11.26
C SER A 210 20.38 -14.81 11.69
N SER A 211 20.29 -15.07 13.00
CA SER A 211 19.95 -16.41 13.54
C SER A 211 18.45 -16.63 13.73
N GLN A 212 17.68 -15.57 13.94
CA GLN A 212 16.24 -15.68 14.20
C GLN A 212 15.41 -15.43 12.95
N ASN A 213 15.83 -14.52 12.07
CA ASN A 213 14.96 -14.01 11.00
C ASN A 213 15.39 -14.39 9.58
N PHE A 214 16.64 -14.82 9.37
CA PHE A 214 17.20 -15.15 8.05
C PHE A 214 17.98 -16.48 8.05
N LYS A 215 17.41 -17.51 8.69
CA LYS A 215 17.95 -18.88 8.71
C LYS A 215 17.86 -19.57 7.35
#